data_AF-A0A6L9KT05-F1
#
_entry.id   AF-A0A6L9KT05-F1
#
_cell.length_a   1.000
_cell.length_b   1.000
_cell.length_c   1.000
_cell.angle_alpha   90.00
_cell.angle_beta   90.00
_cell.angle_gamma   90.00
#
_symmetry.space_group_name_H-M   'P 1'
#
loop_
_entity.id
_entity.type
_entity.pdbx_description
1 polymer ?
#
loop_
_entity_poly.entity_id
_entity_poly.type
_entity_poly.pdbx_seq_one_letter_code
_entity_poly.pdbx_strand_id
1 'polypeptide(L)'
;MKLKNLAAPLFVGVALLGVVSTAAYAQEDEIVIFETLRPALYMNGGIGSNEQAYMRKAGKDFSLRLIFAARKDNEFVADVKLLIEDEHGPVFMLPAAGPMTNVMLPEGKYRIVASYRGVTEAHIVTIRGQNGADVLFHWTGTPKK
;
A
#
# COMPACT_ATOMS: atom_id res chain seq x y z
N MET A 1 -26.66 68.23 67.82
CA MET A 1 -27.49 67.55 68.84
C MET A 1 -27.30 66.05 68.67
N LYS A 2 -26.87 65.34 69.73
CA LYS A 2 -26.45 63.92 69.70
C LYS A 2 -27.66 62.96 69.74
N LEU A 3 -27.66 61.94 68.89
CA LEU A 3 -28.16 60.57 69.13
C LEU A 3 -27.27 59.65 68.25
N LYS A 4 -26.40 58.75 68.75
CA LYS A 4 -26.52 57.59 69.67
C LYS A 4 -27.35 56.42 69.11
N ASN A 5 -26.61 55.49 68.52
CA ASN A 5 -26.56 54.04 68.82
C ASN A 5 -27.57 53.02 68.22
N LEU A 6 -26.93 52.05 67.55
CA LEU A 6 -27.10 50.57 67.59
C LEU A 6 -28.43 49.91 67.19
N ALA A 7 -28.34 49.08 66.14
CA ALA A 7 -28.88 47.71 66.13
C ALA A 7 -28.05 46.84 65.15
N ALA A 8 -27.67 45.64 65.59
CA ALA A 8 -26.97 44.60 64.82
C ALA A 8 -27.96 43.48 64.41
N PRO A 9 -27.50 42.33 63.88
CA PRO A 9 -27.52 41.95 62.46
C PRO A 9 -28.57 40.85 62.13
N LEU A 10 -28.87 40.62 60.85
CA LEU A 10 -29.34 39.30 60.39
C LEU A 10 -29.03 39.05 58.91
N PHE A 11 -28.54 37.84 58.65
CA PHE A 11 -28.08 37.29 57.38
C PHE A 11 -29.17 37.25 56.29
N VAL A 12 -28.76 37.34 55.02
CA VAL A 12 -28.84 36.27 53.99
C VAL A 12 -28.61 36.88 52.59
N GLY A 13 -27.71 36.25 51.82
CA GLY A 13 -27.78 36.24 50.35
C GLY A 13 -26.77 37.13 49.64
N VAL A 14 -25.76 36.53 49.01
CA VAL A 14 -25.77 36.21 47.56
C VAL A 14 -24.45 35.52 47.22
N ALA A 15 -24.56 34.38 46.54
CA ALA A 15 -23.45 33.60 46.03
C ALA A 15 -22.78 34.29 44.83
N LEU A 16 -21.45 34.22 44.76
CA LEU A 16 -20.69 34.41 43.53
C LEU A 16 -19.76 33.22 43.32
N LEU A 17 -20.26 32.26 42.55
CA LEU A 17 -19.50 31.23 41.86
C LEU A 17 -18.74 31.90 40.70
N GLY A 18 -17.42 31.69 40.62
CA GLY A 18 -16.56 32.26 39.59
C GLY A 18 -15.58 31.23 39.00
N VAL A 19 -16.16 30.29 38.25
CA VAL A 19 -15.62 29.51 37.10
C VAL A 19 -14.10 29.25 37.06
N VAL A 20 -13.71 28.01 37.39
CA VAL A 20 -12.43 27.45 36.93
C VAL A 20 -12.60 27.08 35.46
N SER A 21 -12.03 27.87 34.55
CA SER A 21 -11.96 27.50 33.13
C SER A 21 -11.01 26.31 32.96
N THR A 22 -11.56 25.10 32.94
CA THR A 22 -10.86 23.98 32.31
C THR A 22 -10.96 24.19 30.80
N ALA A 23 -9.87 24.67 30.19
CA ALA A 23 -9.73 24.59 28.74
C ALA A 23 -9.96 23.13 28.34
N ALA A 24 -11.00 22.89 27.54
CA ALA A 24 -11.26 21.59 26.96
C ALA A 24 -10.04 21.22 26.12
N TYR A 25 -9.30 20.19 26.52
CA TYR A 25 -8.36 19.53 25.62
C TYR A 25 -9.20 18.93 24.50
N ALA A 26 -9.18 19.55 23.33
CA ALA A 26 -9.58 18.88 22.10
C ALA A 26 -8.57 17.74 21.91
N GLN A 27 -8.99 16.53 22.27
CA GLN A 27 -8.28 15.33 21.90
C GLN A 27 -8.37 15.27 20.38
N GLU A 28 -7.28 15.53 19.66
CA GLU A 28 -7.22 15.24 18.22
C GLU A 28 -7.45 13.74 18.10
N ASP A 29 -8.62 13.35 17.59
CA ASP A 29 -8.88 11.98 17.20
C ASP A 29 -7.79 11.63 16.16
N GLU A 30 -6.86 10.76 16.55
CA GLU A 30 -5.92 10.14 15.63
C GLU A 30 -6.76 9.27 14.70
N ILE A 31 -7.10 9.81 13.52
CA ILE A 31 -7.90 9.08 12.53
C ILE A 31 -7.02 7.96 11.96
N VAL A 32 -7.18 6.77 12.52
CA VAL A 32 -6.60 5.54 11.95
C VAL A 32 -7.49 5.13 10.76
N ILE A 33 -7.01 5.41 9.55
CA ILE A 33 -7.68 4.97 8.31
C ILE A 33 -7.31 3.50 8.07
N PHE A 34 -8.31 2.62 8.06
CA PHE A 34 -8.15 1.24 7.63
C PHE A 34 -8.50 1.13 6.14
N GLU A 35 -7.49 1.01 5.29
CA GLU A 35 -7.70 0.74 3.87
C GLU A 35 -7.70 -0.78 3.61
N THR A 36 -8.72 -1.25 2.92
CA THR A 36 -8.77 -2.65 2.44
C THR A 36 -8.12 -2.71 1.06
N LEU A 37 -6.96 -3.34 0.95
CA LEU A 37 -6.38 -3.69 -0.34
C LEU A 37 -7.30 -4.70 -1.03
N ARG A 38 -7.72 -4.41 -2.27
CA ARG A 38 -8.49 -5.37 -3.07
C ARG A 38 -7.58 -6.53 -3.46
N PRO A 39 -7.92 -7.80 -3.10
CA PRO A 39 -7.11 -8.92 -3.50
C PRO A 39 -7.10 -9.04 -5.03
N ALA A 40 -5.92 -9.00 -5.64
CA ALA A 40 -5.76 -9.24 -7.07
C ALA A 40 -5.72 -10.74 -7.35
N LEU A 41 -6.46 -11.20 -8.36
CA LEU A 41 -6.32 -12.57 -8.88
C LEU A 41 -4.96 -12.68 -9.58
N TYR A 42 -4.19 -13.72 -9.29
CA TYR A 42 -2.88 -13.91 -9.90
C TYR A 42 -2.57 -15.38 -10.17
N MET A 43 -1.60 -15.61 -11.07
CA MET A 43 -1.01 -16.91 -11.36
C MET A 43 0.51 -16.76 -11.31
N ASN A 44 1.20 -17.61 -10.56
CA ASN A 44 2.65 -17.56 -10.36
C ASN A 44 3.26 -18.95 -10.57
N GLY A 45 4.38 -19.05 -11.28
CA GLY A 45 5.06 -20.32 -11.55
C GLY A 45 5.86 -20.28 -12.85
N GLY A 46 5.90 -21.39 -13.59
CA GLY A 46 6.60 -21.45 -14.88
C GLY A 46 8.05 -21.96 -14.74
N ILE A 47 8.31 -22.79 -13.73
CA ILE A 47 9.60 -23.46 -13.57
C ILE A 47 9.74 -24.54 -14.64
N GLY A 48 8.68 -25.31 -14.87
CA GLY A 48 8.64 -26.36 -15.89
C GLY A 48 8.15 -25.87 -17.26
N SER A 49 8.61 -26.49 -18.34
CA SER A 49 8.18 -26.17 -19.71
C SER A 49 6.66 -26.26 -19.92
N ASN A 50 6.02 -27.28 -19.34
CA ASN A 50 4.56 -27.47 -19.38
C ASN A 50 3.83 -26.35 -18.62
N GLU A 51 4.32 -25.96 -17.44
CA GLU A 51 3.76 -24.85 -16.68
C GLU A 51 3.87 -23.55 -17.47
N GLN A 52 5.03 -23.28 -18.06
CA GLN A 52 5.21 -22.08 -18.86
C GLN A 52 4.28 -22.06 -20.08
N ALA A 53 4.10 -23.21 -20.76
CA ALA A 53 3.17 -23.31 -21.88
C ALA A 53 1.72 -23.04 -21.45
N TYR A 54 1.30 -23.60 -20.31
CA TYR A 54 0.00 -23.33 -19.71
C TYR A 54 -0.15 -21.86 -19.34
N MET A 55 0.83 -21.28 -18.65
CA MET A 55 0.79 -19.90 -18.18
C MET A 55 0.80 -18.89 -19.33
N ARG A 56 1.52 -19.16 -20.43
CA ARG A 56 1.46 -18.35 -21.65
C ARG A 56 0.08 -18.38 -22.30
N LYS A 57 -0.60 -19.53 -22.26
CA LYS A 57 -1.95 -19.67 -22.80
C LYS A 57 -2.99 -18.99 -21.92
N ALA A 58 -3.05 -19.33 -20.63
CA ALA A 58 -4.02 -18.78 -19.69
C ALA A 58 -3.75 -17.32 -19.33
N GLY A 59 -2.49 -16.87 -19.42
CA GLY A 59 -2.09 -15.50 -19.18
C GLY A 59 -2.75 -14.47 -20.10
N LYS A 60 -3.26 -14.89 -21.27
CA LYS A 60 -4.01 -14.01 -22.19
C LYS A 60 -5.23 -13.39 -21.54
N ASP A 61 -5.80 -14.05 -20.53
CA ASP A 61 -6.95 -13.56 -19.78
C ASP A 61 -6.55 -12.62 -18.63
N PHE A 62 -5.25 -12.35 -18.43
CA PHE A 62 -4.74 -11.46 -17.38
C PHE A 62 -4.31 -10.11 -17.96
N SER A 63 -4.58 -9.04 -17.22
CA SER A 63 -4.28 -7.68 -17.65
C SER A 63 -2.81 -7.27 -17.45
N LEU A 64 -2.03 -8.02 -16.66
CA LEU A 64 -0.58 -7.87 -16.54
C LEU A 64 0.10 -9.24 -16.58
N ARG A 65 1.15 -9.36 -17.38
CA ARG A 65 1.96 -10.58 -17.54
C ARG A 65 3.43 -10.24 -17.37
N LEU A 66 4.07 -10.88 -16.42
CA LEU A 66 5.45 -10.63 -16.03
C LEU A 66 6.30 -11.86 -16.34
N ILE A 67 7.48 -11.62 -16.89
CA ILE A 67 8.52 -12.62 -17.08
C ILE A 67 9.79 -12.12 -16.40
N PHE A 68 10.45 -13.01 -15.66
CA PHE A 68 11.68 -12.70 -14.95
C PHE A 68 12.83 -13.54 -15.49
N ALA A 69 13.88 -12.89 -15.99
CA ALA A 69 15.07 -13.56 -16.51
C ALA A 69 16.36 -12.89 -16.02
N ALA A 70 17.41 -13.68 -15.82
CA ALA A 70 18.76 -13.20 -15.55
C ALA A 70 19.60 -13.17 -16.83
N ARG A 71 20.60 -12.27 -16.84
CA ARG A 71 21.51 -12.04 -17.97
C ARG A 71 22.24 -13.26 -18.49
N LYS A 72 22.65 -14.17 -17.60
CA LYS A 72 23.38 -15.35 -18.03
C LYS A 72 22.37 -16.29 -18.72
N ASP A 73 22.52 -16.44 -20.03
CA ASP A 73 21.77 -17.37 -20.88
C ASP A 73 20.23 -17.13 -20.95
N ASN A 74 19.76 -15.91 -20.64
CA ASN A 74 18.32 -15.61 -20.45
C ASN A 74 17.64 -16.61 -19.49
N GLU A 75 18.38 -17.04 -18.46
CA GLU A 75 17.88 -18.00 -17.49
C GLU A 75 16.66 -17.43 -16.78
N PHE A 76 15.55 -18.16 -16.82
CA PHE A 76 14.35 -17.85 -16.07
C PHE A 76 14.63 -17.90 -14.57
N VAL A 77 14.26 -16.86 -13.82
CA VAL A 77 14.55 -16.76 -12.38
C VAL A 77 13.29 -16.70 -11.53
N ALA A 78 13.36 -17.30 -10.34
CA ALA A 78 12.35 -17.22 -9.28
C ALA A 78 12.90 -16.42 -8.08
N ASP A 79 12.18 -16.45 -6.95
CA ASP A 79 12.52 -15.71 -5.72
C ASP A 79 12.65 -14.19 -5.94
N VAL A 80 11.87 -13.66 -6.88
CA VAL A 80 11.80 -12.24 -7.16
C VAL A 80 10.84 -11.59 -6.17
N LYS A 81 11.31 -10.59 -5.40
CA LYS A 81 10.42 -9.76 -4.59
C LYS A 81 9.69 -8.80 -5.51
N LEU A 82 8.38 -8.99 -5.65
CA LEU A 82 7.54 -8.20 -6.53
C LEU A 82 6.63 -7.29 -5.71
N LEU A 83 6.60 -6.01 -6.09
CA LEU A 83 5.69 -5.00 -5.58
C LEU A 83 5.07 -4.27 -6.77
N ILE A 84 3.75 -4.13 -6.77
CA ILE A 84 3.02 -3.34 -7.76
C ILE A 84 2.25 -2.26 -7.02
N GLU A 85 2.41 -1.03 -7.47
CA GLU A 85 1.83 0.16 -6.86
C GLU A 85 1.05 0.95 -7.92
N ASP A 86 -0.05 1.57 -7.53
CA ASP A 86 -0.69 2.65 -8.29
C ASP A 86 -0.41 4.01 -7.63
N GLU A 87 -1.19 5.03 -7.97
CA GLU A 87 -1.04 6.37 -7.38
C GLU A 87 -1.47 6.46 -5.91
N HIS A 88 -2.22 5.48 -5.42
CA HIS A 88 -2.69 5.41 -4.03
C HIS A 88 -1.78 4.55 -3.15
N GLY A 89 -0.99 3.65 -3.74
CA GLY A 89 0.02 2.87 -3.03
C GLY A 89 0.10 1.41 -3.50
N PRO A 90 0.63 0.50 -2.65
CA PRO A 90 0.72 -0.93 -2.97
C PRO A 90 -0.64 -1.57 -3.24
N VAL A 91 -0.77 -2.21 -4.41
CA VAL A 91 -1.98 -2.95 -4.81
C VAL A 91 -1.75 -4.45 -4.92
N PHE A 92 -0.50 -4.88 -5.09
CA PHE A 92 -0.14 -6.29 -5.14
C PHE A 92 1.31 -6.48 -4.68
N MET A 93 1.56 -7.55 -3.92
CA MET A 93 2.90 -7.93 -3.48
C MET A 93 3.04 -9.44 -3.51
N LEU A 94 4.20 -9.91 -3.97
CA LEU A 94 4.58 -11.32 -3.88
C LEU A 94 6.04 -11.42 -3.43
N PRO A 95 6.33 -12.04 -2.27
CA PRO A 95 7.70 -12.09 -1.74
C PRO A 95 8.62 -13.02 -2.54
N ALA A 96 8.05 -13.98 -3.29
CA ALA A 96 8.78 -14.94 -4.11
C ALA A 96 8.02 -15.20 -5.42
N ALA A 97 8.23 -14.32 -6.40
CA ALA A 97 7.64 -14.39 -7.73
C ALA A 97 8.54 -15.13 -8.72
N GLY A 98 7.92 -15.67 -9.77
CA GLY A 98 8.58 -16.14 -10.99
C GLY A 98 8.64 -17.66 -11.17
N PRO A 99 9.17 -18.10 -12.34
CA PRO A 99 9.66 -17.30 -13.47
C PRO A 99 8.65 -16.47 -14.27
N MET A 100 7.38 -16.79 -14.15
CA MET A 100 6.28 -16.07 -14.74
C MET A 100 5.26 -15.69 -13.65
N THR A 101 4.74 -14.47 -13.72
CA THR A 101 3.64 -14.04 -12.85
C THR A 101 2.64 -13.23 -13.65
N ASN A 102 1.39 -13.64 -13.65
CA ASN A 102 0.29 -12.91 -14.29
C ASN A 102 -0.64 -12.38 -13.20
N VAL A 103 -1.07 -11.12 -13.32
CA VAL A 103 -1.88 -10.43 -12.30
C VAL A 103 -3.07 -9.76 -12.99
N MET A 104 -4.25 -9.91 -12.41
CA MET A 104 -5.45 -9.19 -12.82
C MET A 104 -5.52 -7.88 -12.06
N LEU A 105 -5.29 -6.80 -12.78
CA LEU A 105 -5.40 -5.42 -12.31
C LEU A 105 -6.45 -4.67 -13.13
N PRO A 106 -7.19 -3.73 -12.50
CA PRO A 106 -8.01 -2.77 -13.22
C PRO A 106 -7.23 -1.98 -14.27
N GLU A 107 -7.95 -1.30 -15.17
CA GLU A 107 -7.33 -0.30 -16.02
C GLU A 107 -6.73 0.81 -15.16
N GLY A 108 -5.51 1.23 -15.49
CA GLY A 108 -4.77 2.15 -14.64
C GLY A 108 -3.30 2.23 -15.00
N LYS A 109 -2.59 3.10 -14.27
CA LYS A 109 -1.14 3.26 -14.38
C LYS A 109 -0.50 2.65 -13.15
N TYR A 110 0.46 1.76 -13.37
CA TYR A 110 1.12 1.00 -12.31
C TYR A 110 2.63 1.16 -12.38
N ARG A 111 3.25 1.20 -11.21
CA ARG A 111 4.69 1.01 -11.02
C ARG A 111 4.92 -0.43 -10.57
N ILE A 112 5.71 -1.16 -11.34
CA ILE A 112 6.04 -2.57 -11.07
C ILE A 112 7.50 -2.60 -10.66
N VAL A 113 7.76 -2.95 -9.40
CA VAL A 113 9.08 -3.02 -8.80
C VAL A 113 9.43 -4.48 -8.57
N ALA A 114 10.55 -4.93 -9.13
CA ALA A 114 11.00 -6.31 -9.01
C ALA A 114 12.47 -6.35 -8.54
N SER A 115 12.70 -7.02 -7.42
CA SER A 115 14.03 -7.17 -6.84
C SER A 115 14.46 -8.64 -6.89
N TYR A 116 15.59 -8.89 -7.54
CA TYR A 116 16.21 -10.21 -7.62
C TYR A 116 17.66 -10.13 -7.12
N ARG A 117 17.98 -10.93 -6.09
CA ARG A 117 19.33 -11.00 -5.48
C ARG A 117 19.99 -9.63 -5.22
N GLY A 118 19.21 -8.72 -4.63
CA GLY A 118 19.66 -7.38 -4.26
C GLY A 118 19.69 -6.35 -5.39
N VAL A 119 19.44 -6.74 -6.64
CA VAL A 119 19.28 -5.82 -7.76
C VAL A 119 17.79 -5.53 -7.94
N THR A 120 17.41 -4.25 -7.95
CA THR A 120 16.01 -3.82 -8.12
C THR A 120 15.86 -3.11 -9.45
N GLU A 121 14.83 -3.49 -10.20
CA GLU A 121 14.39 -2.81 -11.42
C GLU A 121 12.93 -2.40 -11.27
N ALA A 122 12.53 -1.35 -11.99
CA ALA A 122 11.16 -0.88 -11.97
C ALA A 122 10.70 -0.44 -13.36
N HIS A 123 9.45 -0.78 -13.69
CA HIS A 123 8.78 -0.35 -14.91
C HIS A 123 7.49 0.40 -14.58
N ILE A 124 7.18 1.42 -15.38
CA ILE A 124 5.88 2.06 -15.37
C ILE A 124 5.07 1.50 -16.55
N VAL A 125 3.89 1.00 -16.25
CA VAL A 125 3.00 0.37 -17.24
C VAL A 125 1.63 1.00 -17.14
N THR A 126 0.96 1.16 -18.29
CA THR A 126 -0.44 1.55 -18.33
C THR A 126 -1.25 0.41 -18.92
N ILE A 127 -2.21 -0.10 -18.16
CA ILE A 127 -3.14 -1.14 -18.58
C ILE A 127 -4.36 -0.46 -19.20
N ARG A 128 -4.66 -0.80 -20.46
CA ARG A 128 -5.80 -0.26 -21.22
C ARG A 128 -6.42 -1.35 -22.09
N GLY A 129 -7.75 -1.41 -22.12
CA GLY A 129 -8.49 -2.34 -22.97
C GLY A 129 -8.16 -3.80 -22.67
N GLN A 130 -8.49 -4.67 -23.62
CA GLN A 130 -8.47 -6.13 -23.39
C GLN A 130 -7.10 -6.80 -23.56
N ASN A 131 -6.09 -6.11 -24.11
CA ASN A 131 -4.80 -6.73 -24.43
C ASN A 131 -3.85 -6.84 -23.22
N GLY A 132 -4.16 -6.16 -22.11
CA GLY A 132 -3.29 -6.11 -20.94
C GLY A 132 -1.90 -5.55 -21.26
N ALA A 133 -0.92 -5.87 -20.42
CA ALA A 133 0.47 -5.47 -20.61
C ALA A 133 1.44 -6.63 -20.34
N ASP A 134 2.51 -6.68 -21.12
CA ASP A 134 3.63 -7.61 -20.95
C ASP A 134 4.86 -6.85 -20.44
N VAL A 135 5.53 -7.39 -19.42
CA VAL A 135 6.78 -6.83 -18.88
C VAL A 135 7.80 -7.94 -18.72
N LEU A 136 8.97 -7.72 -19.31
CA LEU A 136 10.14 -8.55 -19.10
C LEU A 136 11.12 -7.80 -18.20
N PHE A 137 11.38 -8.37 -17.03
CA PHE A 137 12.49 -7.94 -16.19
C PHE A 137 13.74 -8.72 -16.59
N HIS A 138 14.83 -8.00 -16.80
CA HIS A 138 16.08 -8.57 -17.24
C HIS A 138 17.26 -7.89 -16.53
N TRP A 139 17.60 -8.38 -15.33
CA TRP A 139 18.62 -7.77 -14.49
C TRP A 139 20.01 -7.89 -15.08
N THR A 140 20.63 -6.73 -15.35
CA THR A 140 21.98 -6.63 -15.92
C THR A 140 23.09 -6.47 -14.86
N GLY A 141 22.72 -6.19 -13.60
CA GLY A 141 23.64 -6.02 -12.47
C GLY A 141 24.17 -7.35 -11.93
N THR A 142 25.40 -7.37 -11.40
CA THR A 142 25.99 -8.57 -10.79
C THR A 142 25.28 -8.87 -9.47
N PRO A 143 24.58 -10.00 -9.31
CA PRO A 143 23.95 -10.37 -8.05
C PRO A 143 25.01 -10.43 -6.95
N LYS A 144 24.81 -9.72 -5.83
CA LYS A 144 25.64 -9.96 -4.64
C LYS A 144 25.27 -11.34 -4.10
N LYS A 145 26.28 -12.21 -3.97
CA LYS A 145 26.14 -13.55 -3.36
C LYS A 145 25.70 -13.44 -1.91
#